data_AF-A0A355Z0Z3-F1
#
_entry.id   AF-A0A355Z0Z3-F1
#
_cell.length_a   1.000
_cell.length_b   1.000
_cell.length_c   1.000
_cell.angle_alpha   90.00
_cell.angle_beta   90.00
_cell.angle_gamma   90.00
#
_symmetry.space_group_name_H-M   'P 1'
#
loop_
_entity.id
_entity.type
_entity.pdbx_description
1 polymer ?
#
loop_
_entity_poly.entity_id
_entity_poly.type
_entity_poly.pdbx_seq_one_letter_code
_entity_poly.pdbx_strand_id
1 'polypeptide(L)' 'SVAIGGLKAQHAAQVSAAGAQGMAVISAICGQPDPYRAALAFRAS' A
#
# COMPACT_ATOMS: atom_id res chain seq x y z
N SER A 1 -5.71 13.72 0.84
CA SER A 1 -6.02 12.73 1.88
C SER A 1 -5.21 11.47 1.62
N VAL A 2 -5.02 10.64 2.65
CA VAL A 2 -4.27 9.38 2.59
C VAL A 2 -5.14 8.29 3.21
N ALA A 3 -5.19 7.12 2.59
CA ALA A 3 -5.89 5.95 3.15
C ALA A 3 -4.98 5.16 4.10
N ILE A 4 -5.52 4.66 5.21
CA ILE A 4 -4.80 3.85 6.20
C ILE A 4 -5.70 2.74 6.75
N GLY A 5 -5.09 1.59 7.10
CA GLY A 5 -5.76 0.47 7.75
C GLY A 5 -5.76 -0.81 6.90
N GLY A 6 -4.89 -1.77 7.23
CA GLY A 6 -4.89 -3.10 6.61
C GLY A 6 -4.67 -3.14 5.09
N LEU A 7 -4.18 -2.06 4.49
CA LEU A 7 -4.02 -1.93 3.05
C LEU A 7 -2.90 -2.82 2.50
N LYS A 8 -3.12 -3.38 1.31
CA LYS A 8 -2.19 -4.20 0.54
C LYS A 8 -2.04 -3.61 -0.87
N ALA A 9 -0.99 -4.00 -1.60
CA ALA A 9 -0.70 -3.49 -2.94
C ALA A 9 -1.91 -3.62 -3.91
N GLN A 10 -2.64 -4.74 -3.83
CA GLN A 10 -3.83 -4.98 -4.65
C GLN A 10 -4.97 -3.96 -4.44
N HIS A 11 -5.00 -3.22 -3.33
CA HIS A 11 -6.03 -2.22 -3.05
C HIS A 11 -5.71 -0.84 -3.65
N ALA A 12 -4.52 -0.64 -4.23
CA ALA A 12 -4.05 0.67 -4.67
C ALA A 12 -4.99 1.35 -5.68
N ALA A 13 -5.44 0.60 -6.70
CA ALA A 13 -6.35 1.12 -7.71
C ALA A 13 -7.70 1.54 -7.12
N GLN A 14 -8.26 0.74 -6.21
CA GLN A 14 -9.51 1.06 -5.53
C GLN A 14 -9.38 2.28 -4.62
N VAL A 15 -8.27 2.38 -3.88
CA VAL A 15 -7.99 3.52 -3.00
C VAL A 15 -7.84 4.81 -3.81
N SER A 16 -7.14 4.75 -4.94
CA SER A 16 -7.03 5.89 -5.86
C SER A 16 -8.40 6.30 -6.43
N ALA A 17 -9.21 5.32 -6.85
CA ALA A 17 -10.56 5.58 -7.38
C ALA A 17 -11.50 6.18 -6.33
N ALA A 18 -11.29 5.86 -5.05
CA ALA A 18 -12.02 6.46 -3.93
C ALA A 18 -11.58 7.92 -3.61
N GLY A 19 -10.60 8.45 -4.34
CA GLY A 19 -10.15 9.84 -4.23
C GLY A 19 -9.02 10.08 -3.22
N ALA A 20 -8.40 9.04 -2.69
CA ALA A 20 -7.21 9.20 -1.85
C ALA A 20 -5.96 9.46 -2.71
N GLN A 21 -5.13 10.41 -2.27
CA GLN A 21 -3.87 10.77 -2.96
C GLN A 21 -2.68 9.90 -2.53
N GLY A 22 -2.88 8.92 -1.65
CA GLY A 22 -1.83 8.02 -1.22
C GLY A 22 -2.30 6.97 -0.22
N MET A 23 -1.42 6.03 0.09
CA MET A 23 -1.64 4.95 1.07
C MET A 23 -0.57 4.97 2.15
N ALA A 24 -1.00 4.87 3.41
CA ALA A 24 -0.13 4.60 4.53
C ALA A 24 -0.20 3.11 4.88
N VAL A 25 0.94 2.42 4.79
CA VAL A 25 1.07 0.98 5.06
C VAL A 25 2.21 0.72 6.05
N ILE A 26 1.97 -0.18 7.01
CA ILE A 26 2.98 -0.59 7.99
C ILE A 26 3.16 -2.10 7.88
N SER A 27 2.17 -2.90 8.29
CA SER A 27 2.28 -4.36 8.34
C SER A 27 2.50 -5.02 6.97
N ALA A 28 2.02 -4.39 5.90
CA ALA A 28 2.23 -4.87 4.53
C ALA A 28 3.68 -4.70 4.03
N ILE A 29 4.53 -3.93 4.73
CA ILE A 29 5.95 -3.75 4.42
C ILE A 29 6.83 -4.19 5.60
N CYS A 30 6.73 -3.51 6.75
CA CYS A 30 7.58 -3.74 7.91
C CYS A 30 7.35 -5.11 8.58
N GLY A 31 6.19 -5.72 8.36
CA GLY A 31 5.87 -7.06 8.89
C GLY A 31 6.25 -8.21 7.95
N GLN A 32 6.86 -7.92 6.80
CA GLN A 32 7.22 -8.95 5.82
C GLN A 32 8.67 -9.43 5.98
N PRO A 33 8.97 -10.69 5.63
CA PRO A 33 10.35 -11.21 5.67
C PRO A 33 11.34 -10.42 4.80
N ASP A 34 10.85 -9.84 3.71
CA ASP A 34 11.62 -8.97 2.82
C ASP A 34 10.86 -7.65 2.59
N PRO A 35 11.11 -6.61 3.43
CA PRO A 35 10.43 -5.33 3.32
C PRO A 35 10.71 -4.62 1.99
N TYR A 36 11.89 -4.82 1.40
CA TYR A 36 12.23 -4.20 0.11
C TYR A 36 11.37 -4.79 -1.02
N ARG A 37 11.28 -6.12 -1.09
CA ARG A 37 10.39 -6.80 -2.05
C ARG A 37 8.93 -6.44 -1.84
N ALA A 38 8.50 -6.34 -0.58
CA ALA A 38 7.15 -5.92 -0.24
C ALA A 38 6.86 -4.48 -0.74
N ALA A 39 7.80 -3.55 -0.55
CA ALA A 39 7.66 -2.17 -1.05
C ALA A 39 7.58 -2.10 -2.58
N LEU A 40 8.31 -2.96 -3.31
CA LEU A 40 8.26 -3.00 -4.77
C LEU A 40 6.85 -3.33 -5.30
N ALA A 41 6.05 -4.10 -4.57
CA ALA A 41 4.67 -4.40 -4.96
C ALA A 41 3.77 -3.16 -5.02
N PHE A 42 4.13 -2.07 -4.31
CA PHE A 42 3.39 -0.80 -4.31
C PHE A 42 3.90 0.20 -5.35
N ARG A 43 5.00 -0.08 -6.06
CA ARG A 43 5.59 0.83 -7.06
C ARG A 43 4.95 0.74 -8.45
N ALA A 44 4.22 -0.34 -8.71
CA ALA A 44 3.60 -0.63 -10.01
C ALA A 44 2.11 -0.20 -10.08
N SER A 45 1.61 0.41 -9.01
CA SER A 45 0.22 0.80 -8.82
C SER A 45 -0.01 2.30 -8.89
#